data_AF-X1JJA3-F1
#
_entry.id   AF-X1JJA3-F1
#
_cell.length_a   1.000
_cell.length_b   1.000
_cell.length_c   1.000
_cell.angle_alpha   90.00
_cell.angle_beta   90.00
_cell.angle_gamma   90.00
#
_symmetry.space_group_name_H-M   'P 1'
#
loop_
_entity.id
_entity.type
_entity.pdbx_description
1 polymer ?
#
loop_
_entity_poly.entity_id
_entity_poly.type
_entity_poly.pdbx_seq_one_letter_code
_entity_poly.pdbx_strand_id
1 'polypeptide(L)'
;VLQPLVENALYHGIRPKGEPGNIFVSAKQDNGLVRLVVRDDGVGMEKSLIDGIKKRERSNAASGFGLNKTIERLRIFYGIQEKVKQISKASPEAIITCILLV
;
A
#
# COMPACT_ATOMS: atom_id res chain seq x y z
N VAL A 1 -7.79 4.59 -9.08
CA VAL A 1 -6.38 4.25 -8.75
C VAL A 1 -6.21 3.46 -7.46
N LEU A 2 -7.00 3.69 -6.40
CA LEU A 2 -6.86 2.95 -5.12
C LEU A 2 -7.36 1.50 -5.16
N GLN A 3 -8.16 1.13 -6.17
CA GLN A 3 -8.76 -0.19 -6.32
C GLN A 3 -7.77 -1.36 -6.10
N PRO A 4 -6.55 -1.40 -6.68
CA PRO A 4 -5.62 -2.50 -6.47
C PRO A 4 -5.15 -2.62 -5.02
N LEU A 5 -5.07 -1.51 -4.29
CA LEU A 5 -4.70 -1.52 -2.86
C LEU A 5 -5.83 -2.09 -2.01
N VAL A 6 -7.06 -1.71 -2.33
CA VAL A 6 -8.26 -2.22 -1.66
C VAL A 6 -8.47 -3.70 -1.99
N GLU A 7 -8.21 -4.12 -3.22
CA GLU A 7 -8.21 -5.53 -3.63
C GLU A 7 -7.15 -6.33 -2.85
N ASN A 8 -5.93 -5.81 -2.71
CA ASN A 8 -4.90 -6.47 -1.91
C ASN A 8 -5.35 -6.66 -0.45
N ALA A 9 -5.90 -5.62 0.16
CA ALA A 9 -6.45 -5.67 1.51
C ALA A 9 -7.59 -6.70 1.64
N LEU A 10 -8.49 -6.75 0.66
CA LEU A 10 -9.61 -7.69 0.65
C LEU A 10 -9.16 -9.14 0.46
N TYR A 11 -8.38 -9.43 -0.60
CA TYR A 11 -8.02 -10.80 -0.97
C TYR A 11 -6.98 -11.42 -0.06
N HIS A 12 -6.03 -10.62 0.45
CA HIS A 12 -4.92 -11.12 1.26
C HIS A 12 -5.07 -10.84 2.75
N GLY A 13 -5.80 -9.79 3.14
CA GLY A 13 -6.03 -9.45 4.54
C GLY A 13 -7.35 -10.01 5.07
N ILE A 14 -8.47 -9.54 4.50
CA ILE A 14 -9.82 -9.80 5.06
C ILE A 14 -10.34 -11.19 4.71
N ARG A 15 -10.30 -11.61 3.45
CA ARG A 15 -10.87 -12.89 3.00
C ARG A 15 -10.26 -14.10 3.73
N PRO A 16 -8.94 -14.18 3.98
CA PRO A 16 -8.34 -15.28 4.73
C PRO A 16 -8.68 -15.29 6.22
N LYS A 17 -9.13 -14.15 6.78
CA LYS A 17 -9.53 -14.01 8.18
C LYS A 17 -10.72 -14.92 8.53
N GLY A 18 -11.60 -15.19 7.56
CA GLY A 18 -12.78 -16.04 7.73
C GLY A 18 -13.91 -15.43 8.57
N GLU A 19 -13.71 -14.21 9.09
CA GLU A 19 -14.67 -13.43 9.87
C GLU A 19 -14.76 -11.99 9.33
N PRO A 20 -15.79 -11.21 9.72
CA PRO A 20 -15.88 -9.81 9.33
C PRO A 20 -14.61 -9.01 9.67
N GLY A 21 -14.27 -8.09 8.79
CA GLY A 21 -13.16 -7.16 8.98
C GLY A 21 -13.39 -5.88 8.20
N ASN A 22 -12.53 -4.91 8.44
CA ASN A 22 -12.65 -3.54 7.98
C ASN A 22 -11.47 -3.16 7.11
N ILE A 23 -11.76 -2.49 5.99
CA ILE A 23 -10.76 -1.81 5.18
C ILE A 23 -10.97 -0.31 5.37
N PHE A 24 -9.95 0.35 5.87
CA PHE A 24 -9.89 1.78 6.10
C PHE A 24 -9.14 2.45 4.96
N VAL A 25 -9.81 3.37 4.28
CA VAL A 25 -9.20 4.19 3.22
C VAL A 25 -9.20 5.63 3.70
N SER A 26 -8.05 6.28 3.68
CA SER A 26 -7.93 7.70 4.03
C SER A 26 -7.01 8.45 3.08
N ALA A 27 -7.27 9.74 2.95
CA ALA A 27 -6.47 10.67 2.17
C ALA A 27 -6.23 11.91 3.02
N LYS A 28 -4.98 12.39 3.05
CA LYS A 28 -4.63 13.64 3.72
C LYS A 28 -3.66 14.42 2.85
N GLN A 29 -3.94 15.71 2.65
CA GLN A 29 -2.97 16.63 2.07
C GLN A 29 -2.13 17.24 3.19
N ASP A 30 -0.81 17.27 3.01
CA ASP A 30 0.15 17.81 3.97
C ASP A 30 1.39 18.33 3.24
N ASN A 31 1.74 19.61 3.45
CA ASN A 31 2.89 20.28 2.80
C ASN A 31 2.93 20.16 1.27
N GLY A 32 1.79 20.29 0.59
CA GLY A 32 1.69 20.13 -0.87
C GLY A 32 1.67 18.67 -1.35
N LEU A 33 1.87 17.72 -0.45
CA LEU A 33 1.88 16.29 -0.74
C LEU A 33 0.50 15.70 -0.47
N VAL A 34 0.11 14.69 -1.27
CA VAL A 34 -1.08 13.89 -0.97
C VAL A 34 -0.64 12.54 -0.44
N ARG A 35 -1.06 12.24 0.79
CA ARG A 35 -0.88 10.95 1.44
C ARG A 35 -2.16 10.14 1.32
N LEU A 36 -2.11 9.05 0.57
CA LEU A 36 -3.18 8.07 0.46
C LEU A 36 -2.82 6.83 1.28
N VAL A 37 -3.73 6.38 2.14
CA VAL A 37 -3.52 5.21 3.00
C VAL A 37 -4.66 4.22 2.82
N VAL A 38 -4.30 2.95 2.60
CA VAL A 38 -5.21 1.82 2.70
C VAL A 38 -4.69 0.91 3.81
N ARG A 39 -5.56 0.63 4.78
CA ARG A 39 -5.30 -0.24 5.94
C ARG A 39 -6.40 -1.26 6.06
N ASP A 40 -6.07 -2.49 6.42
CA ASP A 40 -7.03 -3.50 6.87
C ASP A 40 -6.79 -3.92 8.34
N ASP A 41 -7.74 -4.64 8.92
CA ASP A 41 -7.61 -5.37 10.20
C ASP A 41 -7.68 -6.90 9.99
N GLY A 42 -7.11 -7.35 8.86
CA GLY A 42 -7.08 -8.74 8.43
C GLY A 42 -6.02 -9.58 9.13
N VAL A 43 -5.64 -10.68 8.49
CA VAL A 43 -4.64 -11.63 9.01
C VAL A 43 -3.19 -11.11 8.98
N GLY A 44 -2.98 -9.86 8.55
CA GLY A 44 -1.65 -9.28 8.36
C GLY A 44 -0.85 -9.94 7.23
N MET A 45 0.47 -9.81 7.26
CA MET A 45 1.39 -10.44 6.30
C MET A 45 2.30 -11.45 6.97
N GLU A 46 2.61 -12.53 6.25
CA GLU A 46 3.58 -13.53 6.71
C GLU A 46 4.96 -12.89 6.93
N LYS A 47 5.63 -13.27 8.02
CA LYS A 47 6.91 -12.67 8.45
C LYS A 47 8.00 -12.70 7.37
N SER A 48 8.05 -13.76 6.57
CA SER A 48 8.96 -13.89 5.42
C SER A 48 8.74 -12.80 4.37
N LEU A 49 7.49 -12.43 4.13
CA LEU A 49 7.07 -11.35 3.24
C LEU A 49 7.43 -9.98 3.82
N ILE A 50 7.23 -9.79 5.13
CA ILE A 50 7.63 -8.59 5.87
C ILE A 50 9.13 -8.34 5.73
N ASP A 51 9.94 -9.39 5.93
CA ASP A 51 11.39 -9.29 5.84
C ASP A 51 11.86 -9.03 4.41
N GLY A 52 11.18 -9.61 3.41
CA GLY A 52 11.39 -9.31 2.00
C GLY A 52 11.12 -7.85 1.65
N ILE A 53 10.02 -7.28 2.16
CA ILE A 53 9.66 -5.86 1.97
C ILE A 53 10.72 -4.96 2.62
N LYS A 54 11.04 -5.21 3.89
CA LYS A 54 12.06 -4.43 4.62
C LYS A 54 13.43 -4.46 3.94
N LYS A 55 13.82 -5.61 3.38
CA LYS A 55 15.10 -5.74 2.66
C LYS A 55 15.11 -4.94 1.36
N ARG A 56 13.99 -4.90 0.62
CA ARG A 56 13.84 -4.10 -0.62
C ARG A 56 13.76 -2.60 -0.36
N GLU A 57 13.08 -2.18 0.71
CA GLU A 57 13.05 -0.78 1.15
C GLU A 57 14.47 -0.28 1.47
N ARG A 58 15.30 -1.11 2.11
CA ARG A 58 16.71 -0.77 2.40
C ARG A 58 17.60 -0.70 1.16
N SER A 59 17.27 -1.46 0.11
CA SER A 59 18.08 -1.51 -1.11
C SER A 59 17.67 -0.48 -2.18
N ASN A 60 16.71 0.42 -1.91
CA ASN A 60 16.13 1.36 -2.88
C ASN A 60 15.63 0.67 -4.18
N ALA A 61 15.39 -0.64 -4.14
CA ALA A 61 14.88 -1.38 -5.27
C ALA A 61 13.37 -1.16 -5.32
N ALA A 62 12.95 -0.15 -6.10
CA ALA A 62 11.59 0.37 -6.20
C ALA A 62 10.56 -0.62 -6.80
N SER A 63 10.76 -1.93 -6.69
CA SER A 63 9.87 -2.94 -7.25
C SER A 63 9.49 -3.97 -6.18
N GLY A 64 8.38 -3.72 -5.49
CA GLY A 64 7.83 -4.66 -4.54
C GLY A 64 6.33 -4.49 -4.38
N PHE A 65 5.58 -5.54 -4.77
CA PHE A 65 4.17 -5.75 -4.45
C PHE A 65 3.13 -4.96 -5.27
N GLY A 66 3.03 -5.20 -6.59
CA GLY A 66 1.86 -4.85 -7.41
C GLY A 66 1.51 -3.36 -7.57
N LEU A 67 2.12 -2.46 -6.80
CA LEU A 67 1.84 -1.03 -6.78
C LEU A 67 2.45 -0.29 -7.95
N ASN A 68 3.43 -0.85 -8.66
CA ASN A 68 3.98 -0.21 -9.86
C ASN A 68 2.90 0.10 -10.89
N LYS A 69 1.91 -0.80 -11.05
CA LYS A 69 0.73 -0.54 -11.89
C LYS A 69 -0.18 0.54 -11.31
N THR A 70 -0.28 0.65 -9.99
CA THR A 70 -1.04 1.72 -9.33
C THR A 70 -0.35 3.08 -9.53
N ILE A 71 0.97 3.14 -9.38
CA ILE A 71 1.80 4.33 -9.64
C ILE A 71 1.72 4.72 -11.10
N GLU A 72 1.87 3.77 -12.03
CA GLU A 72 1.72 4.01 -13.46
C GLU A 72 0.34 4.57 -13.82
N ARG A 73 -0.74 4.00 -13.26
CA ARG A 73 -2.10 4.54 -13.43
C ARG A 73 -2.21 5.95 -12.84
N LEU A 74 -1.63 6.21 -11.67
CA LEU A 74 -1.60 7.55 -11.07
C LEU A 74 -0.90 8.56 -11.99
N ARG A 75 0.21 8.18 -12.62
CA ARG A 75 0.92 9.03 -13.59
C ARG A 75 0.08 9.33 -14.82
N ILE A 76 -0.57 8.31 -15.41
CA ILE A 76 -1.39 8.46 -16.63
C ILE A 76 -2.63 9.31 -16.36
N PHE A 77 -3.38 9.03 -15.29
CA PHE A 77 -4.67 9.68 -15.05
C PHE A 77 -4.54 11.08 -14.43
N TYR A 78 -3.47 11.35 -13.68
CA TYR A 78 -3.32 12.61 -12.94
C TYR A 78 -2.08 13.41 -13.34
N GLY A 79 -1.34 12.99 -14.37
CA GLY A 79 -0.18 13.72 -14.88
C GLY A 79 0.97 13.85 -13.88
N ILE A 80 1.04 12.97 -12.87
CA ILE A 80 2.03 13.06 -11.80
C ILE A 80 3.41 12.73 -12.36
N GLN A 81 4.23 13.77 -12.58
CA GLN A 81 5.61 13.64 -13.05
C GLN A 81 6.61 13.46 -11.89
N GLU A 82 6.15 13.82 -10.69
CA GLU A 82 6.95 13.84 -9.47
C GLU A 82 7.17 12.45 -8.85
N LYS A 83 8.13 12.40 -7.92
CA LYS A 83 8.53 11.16 -7.24
C LYS A 83 7.40 10.65 -6.36
N VAL A 84 6.82 9.50 -6.72
CA VAL A 84 5.91 8.78 -5.82
C VAL A 84 6.73 7.96 -4.82
N LYS A 85 6.54 8.21 -3.52
CA LYS A 85 7.18 7.42 -2.47
C LYS A 85 6.19 6.39 -1.92
N GLN A 86 6.57 5.13 -2.03
CA GLN A 86 5.88 4.02 -1.39
C GLN A 86 6.43 3.82 0.02
N ILE A 87 5.52 3.65 0.98
CA ILE A 87 5.85 3.18 2.32
C ILE A 87 4.86 2.07 2.63
N SER A 88 5.36 0.85 2.79
CA SER A 88 4.53 -0.30 3.13
C SER A 88 4.93 -0.78 4.52
N LYS A 89 4.09 -0.49 5.51
CA LYS A 89 4.32 -0.98 6.87
C LYS A 89 3.51 -2.24 7.08
N ALA A 90 4.23 -3.34 7.22
CA ALA A 90 3.63 -4.61 7.61
C ALA A 90 3.51 -4.69 9.13
N SER A 91 2.35 -5.14 9.60
CA SER A 91 2.16 -5.56 10.98
C SER A 91 1.51 -6.94 11.01
N PRO A 92 1.61 -7.68 12.13
CA PRO A 92 0.94 -8.97 12.29
C PRO A 92 -0.59 -8.89 12.17
N GLU A 93 -1.17 -7.70 12.37
CA GLU A 93 -2.62 -7.48 12.49
C GLU A 93 -3.21 -6.65 11.33
N ALA A 94 -2.36 -6.08 10.48
CA ALA A 94 -2.78 -5.12 9.45
C ALA A 94 -1.72 -4.91 8.37
N ILE A 95 -2.17 -4.70 7.13
CA ILE A 95 -1.35 -4.21 6.04
C ILE A 95 -1.61 -2.71 5.89
N ILE A 96 -0.58 -1.88 6.03
CA ILE A 96 -0.68 -0.44 5.79
C ILE A 96 0.09 -0.11 4.52
N THR A 97 -0.62 0.28 3.47
CA THR A 97 -0.01 0.82 2.25
C THR A 97 -0.21 2.32 2.20
N CYS A 98 0.90 3.06 2.15
CA CYS A 98 0.92 4.49 2.01
C CYS A 98 1.55 4.88 0.67
N ILE A 99 0.83 5.69 -0.11
CA ILE A 99 1.34 6.36 -1.31
C ILE A 99 1.46 7.85 -0.97
N LEU A 100 2.68 8.38 -1.10
CA LEU A 100 2.95 9.81 -1.01
C LEU A 100 3.22 10.35 -2.40
N LEU A 101 2.36 11.27 -2.84
CA LEU A 101 2.53 12.03 -4.08
C LEU A 101 3.24 13.33 -3.73
N VAL A 102 4.41 13.54 -4.34
CA VAL A 102 5.24 14.74 -4.19
C VAL A 102 4.94 15.75 -5.27
#